data_AF-A0A820PFR4-F1
#
_entry.id   AF-A0A820PFR4-F1
#
_cell.length_a   1.000
_cell.length_b   1.000
_cell.length_c   1.000
_cell.angle_alpha   90.00
_cell.angle_beta   90.00
_cell.angle_gamma   90.00
#
_symmetry.space_group_name_H-M   'P 1'
#
loop_
_entity.id
_entity.type
_entity.pdbx_description
1 polymer ?
#
loop_
_entity_poly.entity_id
_entity_poly.type
_entity_poly.pdbx_seq_one_letter_code
_entity_poly.pdbx_strand_id
1 'polypeptide(L)'
;AVTKLHDDRFVVSFTSAPGDLTTSIICEYSRRDIDSILDGNFKEADSTSVWRELPRDHVPDGVSKNCESNGSLSDTVLSFLRSHVLMNGNIFSSPPME
;
A
#
# COMPACT_ATOMS: atom_id res chain seq x y z
N ALA A 1 -3.82 13.29 11.19
CA ALA A 1 -2.39 13.56 11.45
C ALA A 1 -1.67 12.25 11.71
N VAL A 2 -0.40 12.12 11.30
CA VAL A 2 0.42 10.89 11.48
C VAL A 2 1.56 11.20 12.43
N THR A 3 1.68 10.39 13.49
CA THR A 3 2.78 10.47 14.46
C THR A 3 3.52 9.14 14.50
N LYS A 4 4.83 9.18 14.29
CA LYS A 4 5.69 8.00 14.46
C LYS A 4 6.01 7.81 15.95
N LEU A 5 5.82 6.59 16.47
CA LEU A 5 6.23 6.19 17.82
C LEU A 5 7.59 5.47 17.81
N HIS A 6 8.10 5.15 19.01
CA HIS A 6 9.21 4.21 19.17
C HIS A 6 8.81 2.81 18.63
N ASP A 7 9.76 2.00 18.18
CA ASP A 7 9.55 0.65 17.63
C ASP A 7 8.84 0.55 16.25
N ASP A 8 9.02 1.54 15.37
CA ASP A 8 8.50 1.51 13.98
C ASP A 8 6.97 1.29 13.91
N ARG A 9 6.28 1.80 14.93
CA ARG A 9 4.82 1.90 15.00
C ARG A 9 4.36 3.31 14.63
N PHE A 10 3.21 3.40 13.97
CA PHE A 10 2.62 4.62 13.46
C PHE A 10 1.23 4.79 14.04
N VAL A 11 1.00 5.91 14.73
CA VAL A 11 -0.33 6.28 15.22
C VAL A 11 -0.91 7.33 14.28
N VAL A 12 -2.13 7.06 13.82
CA VAL A 12 -2.82 7.90 12.85
C VAL A 12 -4.22 8.20 13.36
N SER A 13 -4.60 9.47 13.30
CA SER A 13 -5.99 9.88 13.50
C SER A 13 -6.71 9.99 12.15
N PHE A 14 -7.85 9.30 12.04
CA PHE A 14 -8.76 9.37 10.90
C PHE A 14 -10.06 10.04 11.32
N THR A 15 -10.63 10.79 10.40
CA THR A 15 -11.93 11.45 10.56
C THR A 15 -12.84 11.01 9.42
N SER A 16 -14.10 10.71 9.73
CA SER A 16 -15.09 10.36 8.71
C SER A 16 -15.28 11.48 7.70
N ALA A 17 -15.71 11.14 6.49
CA ALA A 17 -16.03 12.11 5.46
C ALA A 17 -17.14 13.08 5.94
N PRO A 18 -17.15 14.34 5.46
CA PRO A 18 -18.19 15.29 5.80
C PRO A 18 -19.59 14.74 5.46
N GLY A 19 -20.50 14.82 6.43
CA GLY A 19 -21.87 14.31 6.35
C GLY A 19 -22.60 14.60 7.68
N ASP A 20 -23.66 13.86 7.97
CA ASP A 20 -24.51 14.14 9.15
C ASP A 20 -23.83 13.84 10.50
N LEU A 21 -22.82 12.98 10.53
CA LEU A 21 -22.04 12.68 11.73
C LEU A 21 -20.55 12.65 11.42
N THR A 22 -19.80 13.58 12.02
CA THR A 22 -18.33 13.58 11.96
C THR A 22 -17.79 12.85 13.19
N THR A 23 -17.06 11.76 12.96
CA THR A 23 -16.40 10.98 14.01
C THR A 23 -14.92 10.90 13.73
N SER A 24 -14.11 10.87 14.80
CA SER A 24 -12.67 10.70 14.71
C SER A 24 -12.25 9.49 15.51
N ILE A 25 -11.34 8.71 14.95
CA ILE A 25 -10.74 7.53 15.58
C ILE A 25 -9.23 7.63 15.53
N ILE A 26 -8.57 6.88 16.41
CA ILE A 26 -7.11 6.74 16.43
C ILE A 26 -6.81 5.26 16.19
N CYS A 27 -5.95 4.99 15.22
CA CYS A 27 -5.49 3.65 14.89
C CYS A 27 -3.96 3.57 14.99
N GLU A 28 -3.47 2.38 15.27
CA GLU A 28 -2.04 2.07 15.30
C GLU A 28 -1.70 1.06 14.20
N TYR A 29 -0.56 1.28 13.51
CA TYR A 29 -0.04 0.41 12.46
C TYR A 29 1.42 0.09 12.70
N SER A 30 1.87 -1.12 12.35
CA SER A 30 3.29 -1.47 12.42
C SER A 30 3.95 -1.39 11.04
N ARG A 31 5.24 -1.05 11.00
CA ARG A 31 6.02 -1.08 9.75
C ARG A 31 6.01 -2.44 9.07
N ARG A 32 6.02 -3.53 9.84
CA ARG A 32 5.97 -4.89 9.29
C ARG A 32 4.72 -5.15 8.47
N ASP A 33 3.57 -4.66 8.95
CA ASP A 33 2.31 -4.83 8.23
C ASP A 33 2.29 -3.98 6.95
N ILE A 34 2.89 -2.77 6.98
CA ILE A 34 3.07 -1.92 5.80
C ILE A 34 3.94 -2.62 4.77
N ASP A 35 5.13 -3.07 5.18
CA ASP A 35 6.11 -3.73 4.30
C ASP A 35 5.51 -5.02 3.69
N SER A 36 4.75 -5.81 4.47
CA SER A 36 4.06 -7.00 3.97
C SER A 36 3.04 -6.71 2.86
N ILE A 37 2.36 -5.56 2.91
CA ILE A 37 1.42 -5.16 1.85
C ILE A 37 2.19 -4.64 0.64
N LEU A 38 3.27 -3.88 0.84
CA LEU A 38 4.14 -3.43 -0.24
C LEU A 38 4.80 -4.62 -0.96
N ASP A 39 5.14 -5.70 -0.27
CA ASP A 39 5.67 -6.93 -0.87
C ASP A 39 4.59 -7.81 -1.55
N GLY A 40 3.31 -7.54 -1.32
CA GLY A 40 2.16 -8.29 -1.87
C GLY A 40 1.86 -8.06 -3.36
N ASN A 41 0.73 -8.53 -3.88
CA ASN A 41 0.42 -8.34 -5.31
C ASN A 41 -0.13 -6.94 -5.60
N PHE A 42 0.06 -6.46 -6.84
CA PHE A 42 -0.51 -5.20 -7.30
C PHE A 42 -2.02 -5.31 -7.50
N LYS A 43 -2.69 -4.17 -7.51
CA LYS A 43 -4.09 -4.03 -7.90
C LYS A 43 -4.17 -3.42 -9.29
N GLU A 44 -5.03 -3.96 -10.14
CA GLU A 44 -5.32 -3.40 -11.45
C GLU A 44 -6.83 -3.15 -11.61
N ALA A 45 -7.18 -2.16 -12.42
CA ALA A 45 -8.54 -1.97 -12.89
C ALA A 45 -8.60 -2.45 -14.34
N ASP A 46 -9.49 -3.41 -14.61
CA ASP A 46 -9.73 -3.85 -15.99
C ASP A 46 -10.49 -2.78 -16.80
N SER A 47 -10.68 -3.01 -18.10
CA SER A 47 -11.44 -2.11 -18.98
C SER A 47 -12.91 -1.96 -18.59
N THR A 48 -13.42 -2.85 -17.74
CA THR A 48 -14.77 -2.75 -17.14
C THR A 48 -14.76 -2.01 -15.81
N SER A 49 -13.63 -1.41 -15.44
CA SER A 49 -13.41 -0.67 -14.19
C SER A 49 -13.57 -1.53 -12.92
N VAL A 50 -13.43 -2.85 -13.04
CA VAL A 50 -13.43 -3.75 -11.89
C VAL A 50 -12.01 -3.86 -11.36
N TRP A 51 -11.84 -3.51 -10.09
CA TRP A 51 -10.57 -3.62 -9.39
C TRP A 51 -10.32 -5.06 -8.96
N ARG A 52 -9.18 -5.62 -9.37
CA ARG A 52 -8.79 -7.00 -9.09
C ARG A 52 -7.32 -7.07 -8.71
N GLU A 53 -6.97 -8.19 -8.08
CA GLU A 53 -5.58 -8.54 -7.84
C GLU A 53 -4.90 -8.91 -9.16
N LEU A 54 -3.76 -8.29 -9.45
CA LEU A 54 -2.93 -8.62 -10.60
C LEU A 54 -2.19 -9.94 -10.31
N PRO A 55 -2.37 -10.99 -11.14
CA PRO A 55 -1.60 -12.22 -11.03
C PRO A 55 -0.10 -11.97 -11.21
N ARG A 56 0.73 -12.71 -10.48
CA ARG A 56 2.20 -12.55 -10.55
C ARG A 56 2.77 -12.80 -11.94
N ASP A 57 2.16 -13.67 -12.73
CA ASP A 57 2.60 -13.99 -14.09
C ASP A 57 2.44 -12.81 -15.07
N HIS A 58 1.69 -11.78 -14.69
CA HIS A 58 1.54 -10.53 -15.45
C HIS A 58 2.52 -9.43 -15.00
N VAL A 59 3.31 -9.67 -13.95
CA VAL A 59 4.35 -8.75 -13.51
C VAL A 59 5.60 -8.99 -14.36
N PRO A 60 6.14 -7.98 -15.07
CA PRO A 60 7.35 -8.15 -15.87
C PRO A 60 8.55 -8.61 -15.04
N ASP A 61 9.42 -9.41 -15.67
CA ASP A 61 10.69 -9.81 -15.07
C ASP A 61 11.55 -8.58 -14.75
N GLY A 62 12.16 -8.57 -13.56
CA GLY A 62 13.00 -7.47 -13.09
C GLY A 62 12.24 -6.33 -12.40
N VAL A 63 10.92 -6.42 -12.22
CA VAL A 63 10.21 -5.52 -11.30
C VAL A 63 10.68 -5.82 -9.88
N SER A 64 11.48 -4.92 -9.34
CA SER A 64 11.92 -4.93 -7.95
C SER A 64 11.17 -3.85 -7.17
N LYS A 65 10.76 -4.20 -5.95
CA LYS A 65 10.14 -3.26 -5.01
C LYS A 65 11.16 -2.65 -4.05
N ASN A 66 12.40 -3.11 -4.14
CA ASN A 66 13.50 -2.64 -3.36
C ASN A 66 14.19 -1.48 -4.07
N CYS A 67 14.85 -0.63 -3.29
CA CYS A 67 15.68 0.43 -3.84
C CYS A 67 16.93 -0.19 -4.49
N GLU A 68 17.03 -0.13 -5.81
CA GLU A 68 18.23 -0.55 -6.53
C GLU A 68 19.22 0.61 -6.66
N SER A 69 20.53 0.30 -6.59
CA SER A 69 21.59 1.30 -6.68
C SER A 69 21.79 1.85 -8.09
N ASN A 70 21.38 1.09 -9.11
CA ASN A 70 21.69 1.37 -10.51
C ASN A 70 20.37 1.66 -11.25
N GLY A 71 20.21 2.88 -11.77
CA GLY A 71 18.97 3.35 -12.42
C GLY A 71 18.67 2.75 -13.81
N SER A 72 19.18 1.56 -14.11
CA SER A 72 19.05 0.93 -15.44
C SER A 72 17.88 -0.05 -15.50
N LEU A 73 16.71 0.34 -15.00
CA LEU A 73 15.48 -0.43 -15.20
C LEU A 73 15.04 -0.35 -16.66
N SER A 74 14.50 -1.46 -17.19
CA SER A 74 13.91 -1.48 -18.53
C SER A 74 12.70 -0.54 -18.62
N ASP A 75 12.50 0.09 -19.78
CA ASP A 75 11.31 0.91 -20.05
C ASP A 75 10.00 0.14 -19.82
N THR A 76 10.00 -1.18 -20.03
CA THR A 76 8.85 -2.05 -19.73
C THR A 76 8.53 -2.05 -18.23
N VAL A 77 9.54 -2.17 -17.38
CA VAL A 77 9.40 -2.12 -15.91
C VAL A 77 8.92 -0.75 -15.47
N LEU A 78 9.52 0.32 -16.02
CA LEU A 78 9.11 1.69 -15.72
C LEU A 78 7.68 2.00 -16.15
N SER A 79 7.26 1.52 -17.33
CA SER A 79 5.88 1.69 -17.81
C SER A 79 4.89 0.90 -16.97
N PHE A 80 5.26 -0.31 -16.55
CA PHE A 80 4.42 -1.12 -15.67
C PHE A 80 4.22 -0.45 -14.30
N LEU A 81 5.29 0.04 -13.67
CA LEU A 81 5.22 0.72 -12.37
C LEU A 81 4.40 2.02 -12.43
N ARG A 82 4.37 2.70 -13.58
CA ARG A 82 3.52 3.89 -13.78
C ARG A 82 2.03 3.58 -13.83
N SER A 83 1.65 2.40 -14.32
CA SER A 83 0.23 1.98 -14.37
C SER A 83 -0.21 1.19 -13.14
N HIS A 84 0.71 0.57 -12.40
CA HIS A 84 0.43 -0.29 -11.25
C HIS A 84 1.05 0.27 -9.97
N VAL A 85 0.45 1.35 -9.46
CA VAL A 85 0.93 2.06 -8.24
C VAL A 85 0.24 1.60 -6.96
N LEU A 86 -0.83 0.80 -7.07
CA LEU A 86 -1.66 0.39 -5.94
C LEU A 86 -1.41 -1.09 -5.60
N MET A 87 -1.30 -1.38 -4.30
CA MET A 87 -1.24 -2.76 -3.80
C MET A 87 -2.65 -3.33 -3.61
N ASN A 88 -2.81 -4.64 -3.76
CA ASN A 88 -4.11 -5.28 -3.62
C ASN A 88 -4.64 -5.28 -2.17
N GLY A 89 -3.74 -5.47 -1.20
CA GLY A 89 -4.08 -5.65 0.21
C GLY A 89 -4.25 -4.34 1.01
N ASN A 90 -4.81 -4.49 2.21
CA ASN A 90 -5.04 -3.40 3.16
C ASN A 90 -4.19 -3.63 4.43
N ILE A 91 -3.74 -2.54 5.04
CA ILE A 91 -3.06 -2.59 6.33
C ILE A 91 -4.15 -2.50 7.41
N PHE A 92 -4.26 -3.52 8.23
CA PHE A 92 -5.19 -3.51 9.36
C PHE A 92 -4.49 -2.95 10.59
N SER A 93 -5.19 -2.13 11.36
CA SER A 93 -4.65 -1.65 12.63
C SER A 93 -4.57 -2.81 13.61
N SER A 94 -3.47 -2.91 14.35
CA SER A 94 -3.41 -3.86 15.46
C SER A 94 -4.53 -3.55 16.46
N PRO A 95 -5.15 -4.56 17.09
CA PRO A 95 -6.09 -4.29 18.16
C PRO A 95 -5.38 -3.44 19.24
N PRO A 96 -6.10 -2.50 19.89
CA PRO A 96 -5.52 -1.74 20.99
C PRO A 96 -4.95 -2.73 22.02
N MET A 97 -3.69 -2.52 22.40
CA MET A 97 -3.12 -3.25 23.52
C MET A 97 -3.93 -2.87 24.76
N GLU A 98 -4.64 -3.84 25.35
CA GLU A 98 -5.21 -3.70 26.70
C GLU A 98 -4.13 -3.41 27.75
#